data_AF-A0A956UHC1-F1
#
_entry.id   AF-A0A956UHC1-F1
#
_cell.length_a   1.000
_cell.length_b   1.000
_cell.length_c   1.000
_cell.angle_alpha   90.00
_cell.angle_beta   90.00
_cell.angle_gamma   90.00
#
_symmetry.space_group_name_H-M   'P 1'
#
loop_
_entity.id
_entity.type
_entity.pdbx_description
1 polymer ?
#
loop_
_entity_poly.entity_id
_entity_poly.type
_entity_poly.pdbx_seq_one_letter_code
_entity_poly.pdbx_strand_id
1 'polypeptide(L)'
;AFTAGILHDIGRLVLRQVMPHEFRSAVVMAIQGTPLHVAELETTGYAHDEIGLALGEKWKFPTHLVDAVAHHHREGLSPEHDGLEGVVALANALVLHYGLYCGFDVEDAELVPIPPELDRVETMCGGIDHLLDRSFAFIESASGTPQRWYAGAA
;
A
#
# COMPACT_ATOMS: atom_id res chain seq x y z
N ALA A 1 -1.40 -11.05 -9.02
CA ALA A 1 -0.61 -9.84 -8.69
C ALA A 1 -1.49 -8.60 -8.71
N PHE A 2 -1.93 -8.10 -9.87
CA PHE A 2 -2.68 -6.85 -9.99
C PHE A 2 -3.86 -6.71 -9.01
N THR A 3 -4.77 -7.70 -8.96
CA THR A 3 -5.91 -7.69 -8.03
C THR A 3 -5.47 -7.63 -6.56
N ALA A 4 -4.40 -8.34 -6.17
CA ALA A 4 -3.88 -8.29 -4.81
C ALA A 4 -3.32 -6.91 -4.49
N GLY A 5 -2.62 -6.27 -5.42
CA GLY A 5 -2.14 -4.89 -5.27
C GLY A 5 -3.28 -3.87 -5.10
N ILE A 6 -4.43 -4.06 -5.75
CA ILE A 6 -5.61 -3.20 -5.49
C ILE A 6 -6.21 -3.47 -4.11
N LEU A 7 -6.22 -4.73 -3.66
CA LEU A 7 -6.93 -5.15 -2.45
C LEU A 7 -6.09 -5.07 -1.17
N HIS A 8 -4.75 -4.98 -1.24
CA HIS A 8 -3.87 -5.13 -0.07
C HIS A 8 -4.25 -4.21 1.09
N ASP A 9 -4.67 -2.98 0.77
CA ASP A 9 -5.02 -1.94 1.73
C ASP A 9 -6.54 -1.80 1.96
N ILE A 10 -7.37 -2.76 1.51
CA ILE A 10 -8.84 -2.61 1.53
C ILE A 10 -9.42 -2.37 2.94
N GLY A 11 -8.76 -2.88 3.99
CA GLY A 11 -9.18 -2.66 5.37
C GLY A 11 -9.14 -1.20 5.81
N ARG A 12 -8.33 -0.36 5.15
CA ARG A 12 -8.26 1.08 5.44
C ARG A 12 -9.56 1.80 5.10
N LEU A 13 -10.26 1.34 4.06
CA LEU A 13 -11.60 1.86 3.72
C LEU A 13 -12.60 1.60 4.85
N VAL A 14 -12.50 0.43 5.50
CA VAL A 14 -13.35 0.07 6.64
C VAL A 14 -13.01 0.94 7.84
N LEU A 15 -11.73 1.08 8.20
CA LEU A 15 -11.31 1.96 9.31
C LEU A 15 -11.77 3.40 9.08
N ARG A 16 -11.55 3.95 7.88
CA ARG A 16 -11.97 5.30 7.53
C ARG A 16 -13.49 5.48 7.60
N GLN A 17 -14.27 4.45 7.29
CA GLN A 17 -15.73 4.52 7.31
C GLN A 17 -16.31 4.37 8.72
N VAL A 18 -15.73 3.49 9.54
CA VAL A 18 -16.30 3.08 10.84
C VAL A 18 -15.67 3.83 12.02
N MET A 19 -14.39 4.19 11.93
CA MET A 19 -13.60 4.85 12.99
C MET A 19 -12.80 6.05 12.44
N PRO A 20 -13.47 7.05 11.82
CA PRO A 20 -12.80 8.12 11.08
C PRO A 20 -11.91 9.03 11.95
N HIS A 21 -12.23 9.18 13.24
CA HIS A 21 -11.47 10.05 14.15
C HIS A 21 -10.17 9.37 14.59
N GLU A 22 -10.25 8.10 14.97
CA GLU A 22 -9.13 7.26 15.38
C GLU A 22 -8.19 7.01 14.19
N PHE A 23 -8.74 6.69 13.02
CA PHE A 23 -7.97 6.56 11.79
C PHE A 23 -7.22 7.86 11.43
N ARG A 24 -7.83 9.02 11.67
CA ARG A 24 -7.13 10.31 11.48
C ARG A 24 -5.96 10.46 12.46
N SER A 25 -6.13 10.06 13.71
CA SER A 25 -5.03 10.04 14.69
C SER A 25 -3.90 9.10 14.26
N ALA A 26 -4.24 7.91 13.72
CA ALA A 26 -3.25 6.99 13.16
C ALA A 26 -2.44 7.63 12.03
N VAL A 27 -3.11 8.34 11.10
CA VAL A 27 -2.45 9.06 10.01
C VAL A 27 -1.51 10.15 10.54
N VAL A 28 -1.90 10.90 11.58
CA VAL A 28 -1.01 11.90 12.20
C VAL A 28 0.25 11.24 12.77
N MET A 29 0.11 10.09 13.44
CA MET A 29 1.27 9.33 13.95
C MET A 29 2.12 8.76 12.81
N ALA A 30 1.49 8.38 11.70
CA ALA A 30 2.19 7.84 10.54
C ALA A 30 3.05 8.89 9.84
N ILE A 31 2.54 10.12 9.71
CA ILE A 31 3.31 11.27 9.21
C ILE A 31 4.54 11.55 10.09
N GLN A 32 4.49 11.19 11.38
CA GLN A 32 5.60 11.32 12.33
C GLN A 32 6.59 10.14 12.29
N GLY A 33 6.41 9.18 11.37
CA GLY A 33 7.33 8.06 11.13
C GLY A 33 6.89 6.72 11.73
N THR A 34 5.67 6.61 12.27
CA THR A 34 5.14 5.31 12.71
C THR A 34 4.56 4.55 11.51
N PRO A 35 4.85 3.25 11.30
CA PRO A 35 4.16 2.49 10.26
C PRO A 35 2.64 2.55 10.47
N LEU A 36 1.88 2.80 9.39
CA LEU A 36 0.44 3.08 9.51
C LEU A 36 -0.32 1.94 10.21
N HIS A 37 -0.04 0.68 9.86
CA HIS A 37 -0.68 -0.48 10.48
C HIS A 37 -0.45 -0.55 12.01
N VAL A 38 0.74 -0.12 12.47
CA VAL A 38 1.05 0.00 13.91
C VAL A 38 0.27 1.15 14.54
N ALA A 39 0.24 2.31 13.89
CA ALA A 39 -0.51 3.47 14.39
C ALA A 39 -2.03 3.21 14.45
N GLU A 40 -2.57 2.48 13.48
CA GLU A 40 -3.97 2.03 13.47
C GLU A 40 -4.25 1.08 14.63
N LEU A 41 -3.36 0.11 14.87
CA LEU A 41 -3.48 -0.82 16.00
C LEU A 41 -3.49 -0.06 17.34
N GLU A 42 -2.62 0.93 17.51
CA GLU A 42 -2.54 1.74 18.75
C GLU A 42 -3.78 2.62 18.97
N THR A 43 -4.38 3.16 17.91
CA THR A 43 -5.48 4.13 18.01
C THR A 43 -6.87 3.50 17.92
N THR A 44 -7.02 2.40 17.18
CA THR A 44 -8.30 1.76 16.90
C THR A 44 -8.42 0.37 17.53
N GLY A 45 -7.30 -0.26 17.88
CA GLY A 45 -7.23 -1.65 18.31
C GLY A 45 -7.18 -2.67 17.16
N TYR A 46 -7.10 -2.21 15.90
CA TYR A 46 -7.06 -3.06 14.71
C TYR A 46 -6.11 -2.46 13.66
N ALA A 47 -5.37 -3.30 12.96
CA ALA A 47 -4.61 -2.91 11.79
C ALA A 47 -5.39 -3.21 10.49
N HIS A 48 -5.16 -2.41 9.43
CA HIS A 48 -5.93 -2.57 8.19
C HIS A 48 -5.69 -3.89 7.46
N ASP A 49 -4.53 -4.50 7.60
CA ASP A 49 -4.21 -5.84 7.09
C ASP A 49 -5.02 -6.92 7.81
N GLU A 50 -5.21 -6.82 9.13
CA GLU A 50 -6.10 -7.71 9.90
C GLU A 50 -7.57 -7.57 9.46
N ILE A 51 -8.03 -6.34 9.24
CA ILE A 51 -9.38 -6.08 8.75
C ILE A 51 -9.54 -6.58 7.30
N GLY A 52 -8.52 -6.37 6.47
CA GLY A 52 -8.48 -6.84 5.08
C GLY A 52 -8.54 -8.36 5.00
N LEU A 53 -7.82 -9.08 5.86
CA LEU A 53 -7.90 -10.52 6.05
C LEU A 53 -9.34 -10.95 6.36
N ALA A 54 -9.93 -10.42 7.43
CA ALA A 54 -11.29 -10.79 7.84
C ALA A 54 -12.35 -10.48 6.76
N LEU A 55 -12.17 -9.38 6.02
CA LEU A 55 -13.04 -9.00 4.92
C LEU A 55 -12.89 -9.97 3.73
N GLY A 56 -11.66 -10.31 3.37
CA GLY A 56 -11.36 -11.25 2.29
C GLY A 56 -11.91 -12.65 2.55
N GLU A 57 -11.76 -13.16 3.77
CA GLU A 57 -12.35 -14.43 4.19
C GLU A 57 -13.89 -14.40 4.10
N LYS A 58 -14.50 -13.33 4.62
CA LYS A 58 -15.96 -13.16 4.61
C LYS A 58 -16.51 -13.10 3.19
N TRP A 59 -15.80 -12.46 2.26
CA TRP A 59 -16.16 -12.37 0.86
C TRP A 59 -15.74 -13.60 0.04
N LYS A 60 -15.08 -14.58 0.67
CA LYS A 60 -14.63 -15.83 0.06
C LYS A 60 -13.65 -15.60 -1.08
N PHE A 61 -12.76 -14.63 -0.93
CA PHE A 61 -11.65 -14.49 -1.86
C PHE A 61 -10.73 -15.72 -1.79
N PRO A 62 -10.09 -16.08 -2.92
CA PRO A 62 -9.06 -17.10 -2.92
C PRO A 62 -8.00 -16.86 -1.84
N THR A 63 -7.55 -17.93 -1.17
CA THR A 63 -6.61 -17.85 -0.03
C THR A 63 -5.37 -17.04 -0.37
N HIS A 64 -4.75 -17.26 -1.53
CA HIS A 64 -3.57 -16.50 -1.96
C HIS A 64 -3.78 -14.97 -2.03
N LEU A 65 -5.01 -14.50 -2.30
CA LEU A 65 -5.31 -13.06 -2.24
C LEU A 65 -5.46 -12.60 -0.80
N VAL A 66 -6.10 -13.41 0.04
CA VAL A 66 -6.29 -13.14 1.47
C VAL A 66 -4.93 -13.10 2.17
N ASP A 67 -4.04 -14.07 1.91
CA ASP A 67 -2.69 -14.13 2.48
C ASP A 67 -1.86 -12.92 2.06
N ALA A 68 -1.94 -12.51 0.79
CA ALA A 68 -1.25 -11.33 0.30
C ALA A 68 -1.76 -10.03 0.94
N VAL A 69 -3.05 -9.94 1.26
CA VAL A 69 -3.62 -8.81 2.03
C VAL A 69 -3.14 -8.87 3.48
N ALA A 70 -3.13 -10.04 4.11
CA ALA A 70 -2.79 -10.20 5.52
C ALA A 70 -1.30 -9.96 5.84
N HIS A 71 -0.40 -10.26 4.90
CA HIS A 71 1.04 -10.31 5.19
C HIS A 71 1.88 -9.29 4.43
N HIS A 72 1.28 -8.30 3.76
CA HIS A 72 2.05 -7.35 2.92
C HIS A 72 2.97 -6.40 3.70
N HIS A 73 2.82 -6.27 5.02
CA HIS A 73 3.78 -5.58 5.89
C HIS A 73 4.89 -6.49 6.44
N ARG A 74 4.83 -7.82 6.20
CA ARG A 74 5.80 -8.77 6.75
C ARG A 74 7.16 -8.60 6.08
N GLU A 75 8.18 -8.34 6.88
CA GLU A 75 9.56 -8.23 6.43
C GLU A 75 10.14 -9.58 5.99
N GLY A 76 11.14 -9.53 5.10
CA GLY A 76 11.88 -10.71 4.65
C GLY A 76 11.17 -11.57 3.61
N LEU A 77 10.03 -11.12 3.07
CA LEU A 77 9.33 -11.83 2.01
C LEU A 77 9.96 -11.64 0.64
N SER A 78 9.87 -12.70 -0.17
CA SER A 78 10.42 -12.72 -1.54
C SER A 78 9.44 -13.37 -2.52
N PRO A 79 9.32 -12.85 -3.76
CA PRO A 79 8.51 -13.50 -4.80
C PRO A 79 8.90 -14.95 -5.07
N GLU A 80 10.18 -15.30 -4.91
CA GLU A 80 10.70 -16.63 -5.17
C GLU A 80 10.21 -17.68 -4.16
N HIS A 81 10.11 -17.31 -2.88
CA HIS A 81 9.74 -18.25 -1.81
C HIS A 81 8.26 -18.12 -1.40
N ASP A 82 7.71 -16.90 -1.45
CA ASP A 82 6.40 -16.56 -0.89
C ASP A 82 5.36 -16.23 -1.97
N GLY A 83 5.75 -16.29 -3.24
CA GLY A 83 4.86 -16.08 -4.37
C GLY A 83 4.18 -14.72 -4.32
N LEU A 84 2.85 -14.72 -4.26
CA LEU A 84 2.06 -13.49 -4.33
C LEU A 84 2.22 -12.58 -3.11
N GLU A 85 2.40 -13.14 -1.91
CA GLU A 85 2.68 -12.37 -0.70
C GLU A 85 3.95 -11.57 -0.86
N GLY A 86 5.03 -12.23 -1.32
CA GLY A 86 6.32 -11.57 -1.56
C GLY A 86 6.26 -10.50 -2.65
N VAL A 87 5.47 -10.70 -3.72
CA VAL A 87 5.27 -9.67 -4.74
C VAL A 87 4.60 -8.42 -4.15
N VAL A 88 3.54 -8.59 -3.36
CA VAL A 88 2.80 -7.46 -2.79
C VAL A 88 3.63 -6.77 -1.71
N ALA A 89 4.31 -7.52 -0.84
CA ALA A 89 5.15 -6.98 0.21
C ALA A 89 6.32 -6.14 -0.35
N LEU A 90 7.04 -6.63 -1.36
CA LEU A 90 8.12 -5.87 -1.99
C LEU A 90 7.60 -4.64 -2.74
N ALA A 91 6.47 -4.75 -3.44
CA ALA A 91 5.87 -3.61 -4.12
C ALA A 91 5.44 -2.51 -3.13
N ASN A 92 4.82 -2.91 -2.01
CA ASN A 92 4.43 -2.02 -0.92
C ASN A 92 5.65 -1.34 -0.29
N ALA A 93 6.67 -2.11 0.08
CA ALA A 93 7.91 -1.58 0.65
C ALA A 93 8.61 -0.59 -0.29
N LEU A 94 8.60 -0.85 -1.60
CA LEU A 94 9.20 0.05 -2.59
C LEU A 94 8.46 1.40 -2.68
N VAL A 95 7.13 1.39 -2.80
CA VAL A 95 6.38 2.66 -2.88
C VAL A 95 6.46 3.45 -1.57
N LEU A 96 6.47 2.77 -0.42
CA LEU A 96 6.67 3.39 0.89
C LEU A 96 8.07 4.01 1.03
N HIS A 97 9.10 3.36 0.50
CA HIS A 97 10.46 3.92 0.47
C HIS A 97 10.52 5.25 -0.29
N TYR A 98 9.73 5.38 -1.36
CA TYR A 98 9.59 6.61 -2.13
C TYR A 98 8.68 7.66 -1.49
N GLY A 99 8.21 7.43 -0.26
CA GLY A 99 7.31 8.35 0.44
C GLY A 99 5.90 8.38 -0.14
N LEU A 100 5.53 7.41 -0.98
CA LEU A 100 4.21 7.29 -1.57
C LEU A 100 3.33 6.44 -0.64
N TYR A 101 2.78 7.09 0.38
CA TYR A 101 1.80 6.45 1.26
C TYR A 101 0.42 6.64 0.64
N CYS A 102 -0.32 5.55 0.45
CA CYS A 102 -1.65 5.63 -0.12
C CYS A 102 -2.54 6.54 0.77
N GLY A 103 -2.84 7.77 0.36
CA GLY A 103 -3.78 8.66 1.07
C GLY A 103 -3.21 9.66 2.08
N PHE A 104 -1.88 9.77 2.22
CA PHE A 104 -1.22 10.94 2.84
C PHE A 104 0.24 11.01 2.37
N ASP A 105 0.67 12.16 1.86
CA ASP A 105 2.08 12.32 1.46
C ASP A 105 2.84 12.95 2.63
N VAL A 106 4.10 12.53 2.83
CA VAL A 106 5.01 13.19 3.76
C VAL A 106 5.83 14.19 2.95
N GLU A 107 5.51 15.48 3.11
CA GLU A 107 6.26 16.56 2.46
C GLU A 107 7.71 16.57 2.95
N ASP A 108 8.64 16.87 2.04
CA ASP A 108 10.07 17.02 2.33
C ASP A 108 10.77 15.79 2.95
N ALA A 109 10.24 14.58 2.72
CA ALA A 109 10.95 13.36 3.08
C ALA A 109 12.26 13.26 2.27
N GLU A 110 13.41 13.29 2.95
CA GLU A 110 14.70 13.03 2.31
C GLU A 110 14.71 11.58 1.78
N LEU A 111 14.89 11.43 0.47
CA LEU A 111 15.07 10.11 -0.13
C LEU A 111 16.39 9.51 0.37
N VAL A 112 16.25 8.44 1.15
CA VAL A 112 17.37 7.61 1.60
C VAL A 112 17.77 6.68 0.45
N PRO A 113 19.03 6.23 0.35
CA PRO A 113 19.39 5.21 -0.62
C PRO A 113 18.52 3.95 -0.52
N ILE A 114 18.23 3.35 -1.68
CA ILE A 114 17.43 2.12 -1.80
C ILE A 114 18.05 1.02 -0.93
N PRO A 115 17.29 0.43 0.01
CA PRO A 115 17.75 -0.71 0.80
C PRO A 115 18.17 -1.89 -0.11
N PRO A 116 19.21 -2.67 0.26
CA PRO A 116 19.67 -3.80 -0.53
C PRO A 116 18.57 -4.81 -0.90
N GLU A 117 17.59 -5.01 -0.02
CA GLU A 117 16.44 -5.86 -0.24
C GLU A 117 15.49 -5.35 -1.35
N LEU A 118 15.52 -4.06 -1.66
CA LEU A 118 14.69 -3.42 -2.69
C LEU A 118 15.45 -3.17 -4.01
N ASP A 119 16.79 -3.22 -4.02
CA ASP A 119 17.64 -2.91 -5.18
C ASP A 119 17.24 -3.68 -6.45
N ARG A 120 16.92 -4.97 -6.28
CA ARG A 120 16.50 -5.82 -7.40
C ARG A 120 15.16 -5.40 -7.97
N VAL A 121 14.15 -5.17 -7.13
CA VAL A 121 12.82 -4.76 -7.61
C VAL A 121 12.88 -3.37 -8.22
N GLU A 122 13.65 -2.47 -7.61
CA GLU A 122 13.88 -1.13 -8.14
C GLU A 122 14.51 -1.15 -9.54
N THR A 123 15.55 -1.95 -9.72
CA THR A 123 16.20 -2.15 -11.02
C THR A 123 15.24 -2.74 -12.05
N MET A 124 14.41 -3.71 -11.65
CA MET A 124 13.39 -4.30 -12.53
C MET A 124 12.30 -3.30 -12.93
N CYS A 125 11.96 -2.39 -12.02
CA CYS A 125 10.97 -1.35 -12.22
C CYS A 125 11.52 -0.14 -12.98
N GLY A 126 12.84 0.05 -13.04
CA GLY A 126 13.48 1.11 -13.81
C GLY A 126 13.33 2.50 -13.21
N GLY A 127 13.17 2.62 -11.89
CA GLY A 127 12.93 3.89 -11.22
C GLY A 127 11.46 4.14 -10.87
N ILE A 128 11.22 4.89 -9.80
CA ILE A 128 9.86 5.30 -9.43
C ILE A 128 9.18 6.14 -10.52
N ASP A 129 9.92 7.01 -11.21
CA ASP A 129 9.37 7.84 -12.29
C ASP A 129 8.81 6.96 -13.41
N HIS A 130 9.54 5.91 -13.80
CA HIS A 130 9.08 4.97 -14.82
C HIS A 130 7.83 4.19 -14.37
N LEU A 131 7.76 3.80 -13.09
CA LEU A 131 6.60 3.15 -12.51
C LEU A 131 5.38 4.07 -12.50
N LEU A 132 5.54 5.33 -12.09
CA LEU A 132 4.47 6.32 -12.05
C LEU A 132 3.95 6.61 -13.45
N ASP A 133 4.83 6.85 -14.43
CA ASP A 133 4.46 7.08 -15.83
C ASP A 133 3.61 5.92 -16.38
N ARG A 134 4.05 4.67 -16.14
CA ARG A 134 3.31 3.48 -16.58
C ARG A 134 1.97 3.32 -15.85
N SER A 135 1.94 3.62 -14.55
CA SER A 135 0.73 3.52 -13.73
C SER A 135 -0.30 4.56 -14.16
N PHE A 136 0.11 5.80 -14.42
CA PHE A 136 -0.76 6.84 -14.94
C PHE A 136 -1.25 6.50 -16.34
N ALA A 137 -0.38 6.06 -17.25
CA ALA A 137 -0.80 5.64 -18.59
C ALA A 137 -1.84 4.48 -18.54
N PHE A 138 -1.67 3.54 -17.62
CA PHE A 138 -2.66 2.49 -17.38
C PHE A 138 -3.99 3.05 -16.86
N ILE A 139 -3.96 3.93 -15.86
CA ILE A 139 -5.17 4.55 -15.30
C ILE A 139 -5.90 5.37 -16.37
N GLU A 140 -5.19 6.14 -17.19
CA GLU A 140 -5.78 6.90 -18.31
C GLU A 140 -6.42 5.98 -19.34
N SER A 141 -5.73 4.90 -19.72
CA SER A 141 -6.26 3.91 -20.66
C SER A 141 -7.50 3.19 -20.12
N ALA A 142 -7.51 2.85 -18.82
CA ALA A 142 -8.61 2.12 -18.20
C ALA A 142 -9.82 3.00 -17.85
N SER A 143 -9.59 4.26 -17.49
CA SER A 143 -10.65 5.21 -17.08
C SER A 143 -11.17 6.09 -18.22
N GLY A 144 -10.43 6.21 -19.33
CA GLY A 144 -10.74 7.14 -20.42
C GLY A 144 -10.64 8.62 -20.02
N THR A 145 -10.04 8.93 -18.86
CA THR A 145 -10.07 10.27 -18.25
C THR A 145 -8.68 10.93 -18.32
N PRO A 146 -8.54 12.21 -18.72
CA PRO A 146 -7.23 12.87 -18.90
C PRO A 146 -6.48 13.12 -17.57
N GLN A 147 -5.16 13.38 -17.65
CA GLN A 147 -4.15 13.70 -16.61
C GLN A 147 -4.55 14.55 -15.37
N ARG A 148 -5.76 15.12 -15.27
CA ARG A 148 -6.15 16.06 -14.19
C ARG A 148 -7.48 15.74 -13.49
N TRP A 149 -7.95 14.50 -13.50
CA TRP A 149 -9.24 14.15 -12.89
C TRP A 149 -9.31 14.40 -11.37
N TYR A 150 -8.17 14.35 -10.68
CA TYR A 150 -8.05 14.61 -9.24
C TYR A 150 -7.91 16.10 -8.88
N ALA A 151 -7.66 16.99 -9.86
CA ALA A 151 -7.44 18.42 -9.61
C ALA A 151 -8.72 19.20 -9.25
N GLY A 152 -9.90 18.57 -9.37
CA GLY A 152 -11.20 19.16 -9.00
C GLY A 152 -11.75 18.69 -7.64
N ALA A 153 -11.00 17.90 -6.88
CA ALA A 153 -11.44 17.34 -5.59
C ALA A 153 -10.86 18.06 -4.35
N ALA A 154 -10.28 19.26 -4.54
CA ALA A 154 -9.81 20.14 -3.47
C ALA A 154 -10.88 21.17 -3.07
#